data_AF-A0A956H1D7-F1
#
_entry.id   AF-A0A956H1D7-F1
#
_cell.length_a   1.000
_cell.length_b   1.000
_cell.length_c   1.000
_cell.angle_alpha   90.00
_cell.angle_beta   90.00
_cell.angle_gamma   90.00
#
_symmetry.space_group_name_H-M   'P 1'
#
loop_
_entity.id
_entity.type
_entity.pdbx_description
1 polymer ?
#
loop_
_entity_poly.entity_id
_entity_poly.type
_entity_poly.pdbx_seq_one_letter_code
_entity_poly.pdbx_strand_id
1 'polypeptide(L)'
;MLKKSFGYAGLVVFASLSLGCVEESDDPIADAKLMSEQDLIINYMLEAGYPESEIEIDDQDRVIVGQDAVVTLQAAREMVGHIDDFGSHDEDEEFRQYRTTNVLSPSITKICIVPTSQFNADSAASAALDLAIQRYNGLGLNFTMSRNGTGCSATIAAKLDTSGGGVSGFPSGGQPYPEFYIGSSVASSYGTQVGAHVIEHELGHCIGFRHTDYYNRSISCGGAQTNEGAADVGAVWISGTPTSAVHNGSIINSCYNTASNGVWTSSDVTAMTCLYKDGSCAPPPPPTYNVNVATYNNQSASKTKTIKYGPFSAAQYSAMRFSTTGANGDADLYVRVGAWPTTTTYTCASAGASSNESCEANPASGSYYVMVKAYAAFSGLTVKVEAAN
;
A
#
# COMPACT_ATOMS: atom_id res chain seq x y z
N MET A 1 -55.45 -34.81 -64.08
CA MET A 1 -54.03 -35.18 -63.90
C MET A 1 -53.88 -35.82 -62.53
N LEU A 2 -53.48 -37.09 -62.51
CA LEU A 2 -53.34 -37.96 -61.34
C LEU A 2 -52.15 -37.59 -60.45
N LYS A 3 -52.29 -37.76 -59.13
CA LYS A 3 -51.41 -38.57 -58.25
C LYS A 3 -52.06 -38.59 -56.85
N LYS A 4 -52.74 -39.67 -56.47
CA LYS A 4 -52.26 -40.94 -55.87
C LYS A 4 -52.08 -40.87 -54.34
N SER A 5 -53.04 -41.52 -53.69
CA SER A 5 -53.03 -42.16 -52.37
C SER A 5 -51.75 -42.98 -52.08
N PHE A 6 -51.33 -43.10 -50.82
CA PHE A 6 -51.36 -44.36 -50.04
C PHE A 6 -50.72 -44.18 -48.65
N GLY A 7 -51.28 -44.86 -47.65
CA GLY A 7 -50.81 -44.88 -46.26
C GLY A 7 -49.93 -46.08 -45.90
N TYR A 8 -49.75 -46.21 -44.57
CA TYR A 8 -49.12 -47.28 -43.78
C TYR A 8 -47.59 -47.41 -43.83
N ALA A 9 -46.94 -47.26 -42.67
CA ALA A 9 -46.54 -48.40 -41.83
C ALA A 9 -45.75 -47.89 -40.61
N GLY A 10 -46.16 -48.31 -39.41
CA GLY A 10 -45.42 -48.06 -38.18
C GLY A 10 -44.15 -48.88 -38.13
N LEU A 11 -43.09 -48.28 -37.61
CA LEU A 11 -41.93 -48.98 -37.06
C LEU A 11 -41.77 -48.53 -35.62
N VAL A 12 -42.09 -49.44 -34.69
CA VAL A 12 -41.80 -49.30 -33.26
C VAL A 12 -40.33 -49.65 -33.06
N VAL A 13 -39.54 -48.68 -32.59
CA VAL A 13 -38.24 -48.96 -31.98
C VAL A 13 -38.33 -48.53 -30.52
N PHE A 14 -38.43 -49.53 -29.65
CA PHE A 14 -38.18 -49.39 -28.22
C PHE A 14 -36.66 -49.35 -28.01
N ALA A 15 -36.14 -48.24 -27.50
CA ALA A 15 -34.83 -48.20 -26.86
C ALA A 15 -34.92 -47.28 -25.64
N SER A 16 -34.75 -47.93 -24.49
CA SER A 16 -34.71 -47.43 -23.11
C SER A 16 -34.24 -45.98 -22.90
N LEU A 17 -35.13 -45.12 -22.41
CA LEU A 17 -34.75 -43.90 -21.69
C LEU A 17 -34.69 -44.17 -20.19
N SER A 18 -33.48 -44.09 -19.66
CA SER A 18 -33.21 -43.91 -18.24
C SER A 18 -33.75 -42.55 -17.78
N LEU A 19 -34.42 -42.52 -16.62
CA LEU A 19 -34.79 -41.29 -15.93
C LEU A 19 -33.56 -40.43 -15.64
N GLY A 20 -33.60 -39.18 -16.08
CA GLY A 20 -32.71 -38.11 -15.65
C GLY A 20 -33.40 -36.79 -15.95
N CYS A 21 -33.95 -36.15 -14.92
CA CYS A 21 -34.47 -34.78 -15.01
C CYS A 21 -33.31 -33.85 -15.33
N VAL A 22 -33.32 -33.23 -16.51
CA VAL A 22 -32.55 -32.02 -16.78
C VAL A 22 -33.37 -30.87 -16.20
N GLU A 23 -32.97 -30.36 -15.04
CA GLU A 23 -33.24 -28.97 -14.70
C GLU A 23 -32.22 -28.14 -15.47
N GLU A 24 -32.73 -27.33 -16.40
CA GLU A 24 -31.99 -26.28 -17.08
C GLU A 24 -31.74 -25.18 -16.02
N SER A 25 -30.59 -25.25 -15.35
CA SER A 25 -30.12 -24.17 -14.49
C SER A 25 -29.54 -23.08 -15.39
N ASP A 26 -30.34 -22.07 -15.70
CA ASP A 26 -29.84 -20.75 -16.06
C ASP A 26 -29.04 -20.23 -14.86
N ASP A 27 -27.72 -20.42 -14.93
CA ASP A 27 -26.75 -19.88 -13.98
C ASP A 27 -26.19 -18.59 -14.60
N PRO A 28 -26.73 -17.39 -14.28
CA PRO A 28 -26.04 -16.16 -14.62
C PRO A 28 -25.03 -15.86 -13.50
N ILE A 29 -24.01 -16.72 -13.36
CA ILE A 29 -22.73 -16.30 -12.77
C ILE A 29 -21.79 -16.03 -13.94
N ALA A 30 -22.16 -15.06 -14.76
CA ALA A 30 -21.24 -14.46 -15.72
C ALA A 30 -20.44 -13.39 -14.95
N ASP A 31 -19.17 -13.72 -14.68
CA ASP A 31 -18.07 -12.81 -14.33
C ASP A 31 -18.37 -11.69 -13.33
N ALA A 32 -18.43 -12.04 -12.05
CA ALA A 32 -17.91 -11.12 -11.03
C ALA A 32 -16.39 -11.04 -11.26
N LYS A 33 -15.95 -10.06 -12.05
CA LYS A 33 -14.53 -9.77 -12.26
C LYS A 33 -13.90 -9.62 -10.87
N LEU A 34 -13.08 -10.59 -10.46
CA LEU A 34 -12.18 -10.41 -9.31
C LEU A 34 -11.45 -9.09 -9.53
N MET A 35 -11.62 -8.12 -8.62
CA MET A 35 -10.66 -7.03 -8.58
C MET A 35 -9.31 -7.62 -8.25
N SER A 36 -8.33 -7.28 -9.08
CA SER A 36 -6.96 -7.69 -8.85
C SER A 36 -6.43 -7.00 -7.58
N GLU A 37 -5.31 -7.49 -7.03
CA GLU A 37 -4.63 -6.80 -5.93
C GLU A 37 -4.27 -5.35 -6.31
N GLN A 38 -3.94 -5.13 -7.59
CA GLN A 38 -3.65 -3.82 -8.15
C GLN A 38 -4.86 -2.89 -8.09
N ASP A 39 -6.05 -3.37 -8.48
CA ASP A 39 -7.28 -2.56 -8.40
C ASP A 39 -7.58 -2.13 -6.94
N LEU A 40 -7.26 -2.97 -5.96
CA LEU A 40 -7.39 -2.63 -4.53
C LEU A 40 -6.36 -1.57 -4.10
N ILE A 41 -5.10 -1.72 -4.49
CA ILE A 41 -4.05 -0.74 -4.17
C ILE A 41 -4.40 0.62 -4.80
N ILE A 42 -4.85 0.65 -6.07
CA ILE A 42 -5.25 1.88 -6.76
C ILE A 42 -6.35 2.59 -5.98
N ASN A 43 -7.40 1.87 -5.54
CA ASN A 43 -8.48 2.48 -4.77
C ASN A 43 -8.00 3.09 -3.45
N TYR A 44 -7.14 2.39 -2.71
CA TYR A 44 -6.55 2.93 -1.49
C TYR A 44 -5.63 4.12 -1.78
N MET A 45 -4.95 4.17 -2.93
CA MET A 45 -4.14 5.33 -3.30
C MET A 45 -4.97 6.55 -3.67
N LEU A 46 -6.09 6.35 -4.37
CA LEU A 46 -7.08 7.41 -4.60
C LEU A 46 -7.63 7.95 -3.27
N GLU A 47 -7.95 7.07 -2.32
CA GLU A 47 -8.38 7.44 -0.97
C GLU A 47 -7.25 8.13 -0.19
N ALA A 48 -6.01 7.69 -0.36
CA ALA A 48 -4.79 8.34 0.14
C ALA A 48 -4.44 9.64 -0.60
N GLY A 49 -5.35 10.18 -1.41
CA GLY A 49 -5.24 11.48 -2.04
C GLY A 49 -4.42 11.52 -3.31
N TYR A 50 -3.83 10.40 -3.78
CA TYR A 50 -3.12 10.35 -5.07
C TYR A 50 -4.12 10.47 -6.23
N PRO A 51 -3.86 11.29 -7.27
CA PRO A 51 -4.72 11.32 -8.44
C PRO A 51 -4.39 10.14 -9.35
N GLU A 52 -5.40 9.69 -10.11
CA GLU A 52 -5.26 8.60 -11.07
C GLU A 52 -4.11 8.82 -12.07
N SER A 53 -3.79 10.08 -12.41
CA SER A 53 -2.69 10.43 -13.32
C SER A 53 -1.29 10.13 -12.78
N GLU A 54 -1.16 9.92 -11.47
CA GLU A 54 0.12 9.65 -10.80
C GLU A 54 0.18 8.23 -10.25
N ILE A 55 -0.79 7.38 -10.61
CA ILE A 55 -0.83 5.97 -10.26
C ILE A 55 -0.68 5.17 -11.56
N GLU A 56 0.36 4.36 -11.66
CA GLU A 56 0.62 3.50 -12.81
C GLU A 56 0.87 2.06 -12.38
N ILE A 57 0.66 1.12 -13.31
CA ILE A 57 1.06 -0.28 -13.14
C ILE A 57 2.26 -0.51 -14.05
N ASP A 58 3.38 -0.93 -13.48
CA ASP A 58 4.59 -1.22 -14.25
C ASP A 58 4.53 -2.58 -14.97
N ASP A 59 5.57 -2.89 -15.73
CA ASP A 59 5.67 -4.15 -16.48
C ASP A 59 5.89 -5.38 -15.59
N GLN A 60 6.05 -5.21 -14.28
CA GLN A 60 6.10 -6.28 -13.27
C GLN A 60 4.81 -6.37 -12.45
N ASP A 61 3.70 -5.78 -12.92
CA ASP A 61 2.38 -5.76 -12.28
C ASP A 61 2.39 -5.10 -10.88
N ARG A 62 3.35 -4.19 -10.62
CA ARG A 62 3.43 -3.41 -9.38
C ARG A 62 2.73 -2.07 -9.55
N VAL A 63 2.02 -1.60 -8.53
CA VAL A 63 1.44 -0.26 -8.53
C VAL A 63 2.48 0.75 -8.08
N ILE A 64 2.78 1.72 -8.93
CA ILE A 64 3.74 2.81 -8.72
C ILE A 64 2.97 4.11 -8.54
N VAL A 65 3.38 4.91 -7.57
CA VAL A 65 2.90 6.28 -7.37
C VAL A 65 4.04 7.27 -7.50
N GLY A 66 3.78 8.45 -8.06
CA GLY A 66 4.79 9.50 -8.22
C GLY A 66 5.92 9.15 -9.22
N GLN A 67 5.74 8.09 -10.01
CA GLN A 67 6.68 7.51 -11.01
C GLN A 67 7.86 6.70 -10.46
N ASP A 68 8.06 6.64 -9.15
CA ASP A 68 9.22 5.95 -8.55
C ASP A 68 8.92 5.24 -7.24
N ALA A 69 7.71 5.34 -6.67
CA ALA A 69 7.39 4.66 -5.41
C ALA A 69 6.38 3.53 -5.60
N VAL A 70 6.83 2.28 -5.45
CA VAL A 70 5.95 1.10 -5.37
C VAL A 70 5.11 1.13 -4.09
N VAL A 71 3.83 0.81 -4.22
CA VAL A 71 2.91 0.65 -3.10
C VAL A 71 2.44 -0.79 -3.01
N THR A 72 2.72 -1.46 -1.88
CA THR A 72 2.17 -2.79 -1.59
C THR A 72 0.75 -2.69 -1.03
N LEU A 73 -0.06 -3.75 -1.13
CA LEU A 73 -1.40 -3.77 -0.54
C LEU A 73 -1.41 -3.44 0.96
N GLN A 74 -0.41 -3.93 1.70
CA GLN A 74 -0.28 -3.59 3.12
C GLN A 74 0.07 -2.12 3.32
N ALA A 75 1.05 -1.60 2.56
CA ALA A 75 1.42 -0.20 2.66
C ALA A 75 0.25 0.73 2.32
N ALA A 76 -0.52 0.39 1.29
CA ALA A 76 -1.72 1.10 0.87
C ALA A 76 -2.76 1.19 1.99
N ARG A 77 -3.03 0.07 2.67
CA ARG A 77 -3.95 0.01 3.81
C ARG A 77 -3.48 0.84 5.00
N GLU A 78 -2.19 0.80 5.30
CA GLU A 78 -1.58 1.61 6.37
C GLU A 78 -1.59 3.12 6.02
N MET A 79 -1.51 3.48 4.74
CA MET A 79 -1.61 4.86 4.27
C MET A 79 -3.01 5.46 4.46
N VAL A 80 -4.07 4.66 4.32
CA VAL A 80 -5.47 5.10 4.51
C VAL A 80 -6.01 4.90 5.94
N GLY A 81 -5.29 4.17 6.80
CA GLY A 81 -5.74 3.74 8.14
C GLY A 81 -5.72 4.82 9.24
N HIS A 82 -6.62 5.79 9.16
CA HIS A 82 -6.92 6.88 10.12
C HIS A 82 -6.38 6.76 11.56
N ILE A 83 -5.51 7.70 11.96
CA ILE A 83 -5.20 8.03 13.36
C ILE A 83 -5.91 9.35 13.70
N ASP A 84 -6.74 9.32 14.74
CA ASP A 84 -7.46 10.46 15.30
C ASP A 84 -6.53 11.64 15.64
N ASP A 85 -6.44 12.67 14.78
CA ASP A 85 -6.08 14.05 15.16
C ASP A 85 -6.59 15.08 14.14
N PHE A 86 -7.89 15.03 13.82
CA PHE A 86 -8.54 16.10 13.07
C PHE A 86 -9.09 17.14 14.04
N GLY A 87 -8.19 17.92 14.64
CA GLY A 87 -8.56 19.22 15.17
C GLY A 87 -9.03 20.09 14.00
N SER A 88 -10.32 20.43 13.97
CA SER A 88 -10.95 21.34 13.00
C SER A 88 -10.07 22.54 12.69
N HIS A 89 -9.51 22.60 11.49
CA HIS A 89 -8.85 23.81 10.99
C HIS A 89 -9.34 24.08 9.58
N ASP A 90 -9.65 25.36 9.39
CA ASP A 90 -10.53 25.91 8.38
C ASP A 90 -10.09 25.62 6.94
N GLU A 91 -11.08 25.70 6.05
CA GLU A 91 -10.93 25.83 4.61
C GLU A 91 -10.06 27.06 4.33
N ASP A 92 -8.75 26.83 4.17
CA ASP A 92 -7.74 27.67 3.52
C ASP A 92 -6.39 27.32 4.20
N GLU A 93 -5.61 26.32 3.75
CA GLU A 93 -4.17 26.33 4.07
C GLU A 93 -3.29 25.34 3.30
N GLU A 94 -2.10 25.85 3.01
CA GLU A 94 -1.07 25.46 2.04
C GLU A 94 0.04 24.53 2.63
N PHE A 95 0.54 23.64 1.76
CA PHE A 95 1.93 23.18 1.49
C PHE A 95 2.96 22.94 2.63
N ARG A 96 3.69 21.81 2.62
CA ARG A 96 4.51 21.25 3.73
C ARG A 96 5.70 20.35 3.20
N GLN A 97 6.62 19.77 4.00
CA GLN A 97 7.45 18.60 3.61
C GLN A 97 6.92 17.29 4.19
N TYR A 98 6.96 16.20 3.41
CA TYR A 98 6.00 15.13 3.61
C TYR A 98 6.61 13.76 3.86
N ARG A 99 6.02 13.05 4.80
CA ARG A 99 6.18 11.60 5.00
C ARG A 99 4.86 10.89 4.76
N THR A 100 4.91 9.59 4.51
CA THR A 100 3.72 8.75 4.66
C THR A 100 3.42 8.52 6.15
N THR A 101 2.27 7.92 6.44
CA THR A 101 1.99 7.38 7.79
C THR A 101 2.84 6.16 8.11
N ASN A 102 3.45 5.53 7.09
CA ASN A 102 4.24 4.33 7.22
C ASN A 102 5.71 4.71 7.51
N VAL A 103 6.13 4.53 8.76
CA VAL A 103 7.51 4.78 9.21
C VAL A 103 8.13 3.51 9.77
N LEU A 104 9.45 3.49 9.93
CA LEU A 104 10.13 2.35 10.55
C LEU A 104 9.76 2.19 12.03
N SER A 105 9.65 0.94 12.47
CA SER A 105 9.55 0.60 13.88
C SER A 105 10.84 0.99 14.61
N PRO A 106 10.78 1.48 15.86
CA PRO A 106 11.95 1.69 16.71
C PRO A 106 12.79 0.42 16.94
N SER A 107 12.25 -0.78 16.65
CA SER A 107 12.98 -2.04 16.70
C SER A 107 14.02 -2.20 15.58
N ILE A 108 13.91 -1.39 14.50
CA ILE A 108 14.88 -1.35 13.42
C ILE A 108 16.10 -0.55 13.86
N THR A 109 17.20 -1.24 14.11
CA THR A 109 18.47 -0.63 14.58
C THR A 109 19.61 -0.81 13.57
N LYS A 110 19.47 -1.78 12.65
CA LYS A 110 20.43 -2.01 11.57
C LYS A 110 19.74 -2.45 10.29
N ILE A 111 19.92 -1.69 9.22
CA ILE A 111 19.45 -2.02 7.88
C ILE A 111 20.64 -2.50 7.06
N CYS A 112 20.54 -3.69 6.49
CA CYS A 112 21.57 -4.22 5.61
C CYS A 112 21.18 -4.04 4.15
N ILE A 113 21.98 -3.30 3.41
CA ILE A 113 21.80 -3.14 1.97
C ILE A 113 22.52 -4.29 1.27
N VAL A 114 21.77 -5.06 0.48
CA VAL A 114 22.24 -6.30 -0.17
C VAL A 114 22.21 -6.09 -1.69
N PRO A 115 23.32 -5.66 -2.32
CA PRO A 115 23.36 -5.42 -3.75
C PRO A 115 23.43 -6.74 -4.52
N THR A 116 22.76 -6.80 -5.67
CA THR A 116 22.88 -7.95 -6.58
C THR A 116 24.29 -8.09 -7.13
N SER A 117 24.61 -9.25 -7.72
CA SER A 117 25.89 -9.45 -8.41
C SER A 117 26.09 -8.45 -9.55
N GLN A 118 25.04 -8.14 -10.31
CA GLN A 118 25.05 -7.13 -11.37
C GLN A 118 25.34 -5.73 -10.81
N PHE A 119 24.71 -5.35 -9.70
CA PHE A 119 24.97 -4.07 -9.05
C PHE A 119 26.43 -3.96 -8.59
N ASN A 120 26.97 -5.02 -7.97
CA ASN A 120 28.37 -5.04 -7.52
C ASN A 120 29.38 -5.01 -8.68
N ALA A 121 29.01 -5.54 -9.85
CA ALA A 121 29.85 -5.51 -11.04
C ALA A 121 29.94 -4.10 -11.67
N ASP A 122 28.94 -3.24 -11.45
CA ASP A 122 28.99 -1.84 -11.85
C ASP A 122 29.79 -1.02 -10.83
N SER A 123 31.02 -0.66 -11.18
CA SER A 123 31.90 0.09 -10.28
C SER A 123 31.36 1.47 -9.90
N ALA A 124 30.58 2.14 -10.77
CA ALA A 124 30.07 3.48 -10.51
C ALA A 124 28.87 3.42 -9.56
N ALA A 125 27.91 2.54 -9.83
CA ALA A 125 26.77 2.29 -8.95
C ALA A 125 27.22 1.73 -7.60
N SER A 126 28.22 0.84 -7.61
CA SER A 126 28.78 0.27 -6.38
C SER A 126 29.44 1.32 -5.48
N ALA A 127 30.23 2.24 -6.06
CA ALA A 127 30.83 3.34 -5.32
C ALA A 127 29.77 4.36 -4.83
N ALA A 128 28.72 4.59 -5.62
CA ALA A 128 27.61 5.47 -5.25
C ALA A 128 26.86 4.93 -4.03
N LEU A 129 26.63 3.62 -3.96
CA LEU A 129 26.01 2.99 -2.79
C LEU A 129 26.87 3.12 -1.52
N ASP A 130 28.18 2.92 -1.62
CA ASP A 130 29.07 3.11 -0.46
C ASP A 130 29.02 4.54 0.06
N LEU A 131 28.96 5.53 -0.84
CA LEU A 131 28.84 6.94 -0.49
C LEU A 131 27.48 7.27 0.16
N ALA A 132 26.37 6.74 -0.39
CA ALA A 132 25.03 6.91 0.18
C ALA A 132 24.94 6.34 1.60
N ILE A 133 25.45 5.11 1.82
CA ILE A 133 25.50 4.48 3.15
C ILE A 133 26.33 5.32 4.12
N GLN A 134 27.49 5.81 3.69
CA GLN A 134 28.33 6.68 4.50
C GLN A 134 27.57 7.94 4.94
N ARG A 135 26.82 8.56 4.03
CA ARG A 135 26.06 9.79 4.31
C ARG A 135 24.89 9.58 5.24
N TYR A 136 24.11 8.50 5.05
CA TYR A 136 23.05 8.13 5.99
C TYR A 136 23.61 7.90 7.40
N ASN A 137 24.70 7.13 7.53
CA ASN A 137 25.34 6.90 8.82
C ASN A 137 25.91 8.18 9.44
N GLY A 138 26.29 9.17 8.62
CA GLY A 138 26.75 10.48 9.06
C GLY A 138 25.69 11.32 9.80
N LEU A 139 24.40 11.01 9.63
CA LEU A 139 23.30 11.71 10.33
C LEU A 139 23.19 11.29 11.82
N GLY A 140 23.74 10.11 12.16
CA GLY A 140 23.68 9.57 13.52
C GLY A 140 22.25 9.31 13.99
N LEU A 141 21.48 8.60 13.16
CA LEU A 141 20.11 8.16 13.46
C LEU A 141 20.12 6.97 14.42
N ASN A 142 18.94 6.59 14.92
CA ASN A 142 18.76 5.42 15.81
C ASN A 142 18.92 4.08 15.09
N PHE A 143 19.00 4.10 13.76
CA PHE A 143 19.44 2.96 12.96
C PHE A 143 20.72 3.28 12.20
N THR A 144 21.45 2.23 11.82
CA THR A 144 22.61 2.31 10.92
C THR A 144 22.38 1.51 9.65
N MET A 145 23.02 1.90 8.57
CA MET A 145 23.04 1.16 7.32
C MET A 145 24.40 0.47 7.11
N SER A 146 24.39 -0.76 6.59
CA SER A 146 25.63 -1.46 6.24
C SER A 146 25.47 -2.30 4.99
N ARG A 147 26.50 -2.36 4.15
CA ARG A 147 26.50 -3.21 2.96
C ARG A 147 26.82 -4.65 3.33
N ASN A 148 25.98 -5.60 2.91
CA ASN A 148 26.18 -7.04 3.15
C ASN A 148 26.52 -7.39 4.62
N GLY A 149 25.93 -6.66 5.57
CA GLY A 149 26.19 -6.84 6.99
C GLY A 149 25.54 -8.09 7.57
N THR A 150 25.97 -8.48 8.78
CA THR A 150 25.30 -9.48 9.62
C THR A 150 24.55 -8.81 10.77
N GLY A 151 23.59 -9.51 11.39
CA GLY A 151 22.82 -9.00 12.54
C GLY A 151 21.86 -7.87 12.17
N CYS A 152 21.27 -7.94 10.98
CA CYS A 152 20.39 -6.92 10.43
C CYS A 152 18.98 -7.05 11.05
N SER A 153 18.40 -5.94 11.48
CA SER A 153 16.97 -5.87 11.82
C SER A 153 16.10 -5.96 10.56
N ALA A 154 16.59 -5.41 9.45
CA ALA A 154 15.94 -5.45 8.14
C ALA A 154 16.97 -5.50 7.01
N THR A 155 16.53 -5.91 5.82
CA THR A 155 17.35 -5.95 4.60
C THR A 155 16.68 -5.20 3.46
N ILE A 156 17.46 -4.48 2.67
CA ILE A 156 17.00 -3.83 1.44
C ILE A 156 17.88 -4.30 0.28
N ALA A 157 17.31 -4.84 -0.78
CA ALA A 157 18.05 -5.24 -1.97
C ALA A 157 18.34 -4.03 -2.86
N ALA A 158 19.59 -3.88 -3.31
CA ALA A 158 19.97 -2.85 -4.28
C ALA A 158 20.10 -3.48 -5.69
N LYS A 159 19.29 -3.02 -6.62
CA LYS A 159 19.17 -3.58 -7.98
C LYS A 159 19.49 -2.52 -9.04
N LEU A 160 19.93 -2.99 -10.21
CA LEU A 160 20.10 -2.16 -11.40
C LEU A 160 18.97 -2.45 -12.38
N ASP A 161 18.54 -1.44 -13.10
CA ASP A 161 17.64 -1.57 -14.24
C ASP A 161 18.07 -0.65 -15.41
N THR A 162 17.13 -0.43 -16.32
CA THR A 162 17.28 0.44 -17.49
C THR A 162 16.52 1.76 -17.34
N SER A 163 16.03 2.08 -16.13
CA SER A 163 15.33 3.34 -15.88
C SER A 163 16.29 4.53 -16.03
N GLY A 164 15.72 5.72 -16.23
CA GLY A 164 16.48 6.97 -16.22
C GLY A 164 16.75 7.53 -14.83
N GLY A 165 16.33 6.84 -13.76
CA GLY A 165 16.31 7.35 -12.40
C GLY A 165 16.42 6.24 -11.36
N GLY A 166 15.59 6.29 -10.33
CA GLY A 166 15.44 5.20 -9.38
C GLY A 166 13.96 4.86 -9.18
N VAL A 167 13.73 3.69 -8.59
CA VAL A 167 12.40 3.23 -8.19
C VAL A 167 12.55 2.45 -6.88
N SER A 168 11.71 2.71 -5.90
CA SER A 168 11.68 2.03 -4.62
C SER A 168 10.24 1.88 -4.16
N GLY A 169 9.93 2.11 -2.89
CA GLY A 169 8.59 1.94 -2.34
C GLY A 169 8.54 2.29 -0.86
N PHE A 170 7.34 2.28 -0.29
CA PHE A 170 7.12 2.74 1.08
C PHE A 170 7.19 1.62 2.13
N PRO A 171 7.51 1.94 3.41
CA PRO A 171 7.48 1.00 4.51
C PRO A 171 6.12 0.30 4.65
N SER A 172 6.14 -0.88 5.24
CA SER A 172 4.93 -1.57 5.70
C SER A 172 5.18 -2.36 6.97
N GLY A 173 4.23 -2.35 7.91
CA GLY A 173 4.34 -3.07 9.18
C GLY A 173 5.54 -2.65 10.03
N GLY A 174 5.99 -1.41 9.88
CA GLY A 174 7.20 -0.90 10.55
C GLY A 174 8.53 -1.42 9.97
N GLN A 175 8.52 -2.14 8.85
CA GLN A 175 9.69 -2.58 8.11
C GLN A 175 9.96 -1.66 6.92
N PRO A 176 11.22 -1.47 6.51
CA PRO A 176 11.50 -0.71 5.29
C PRO A 176 10.97 -1.45 4.06
N TYR A 177 10.73 -0.71 2.99
CA TYR A 177 10.48 -1.35 1.70
C TYR A 177 11.72 -2.17 1.28
N PRO A 178 11.56 -3.43 0.84
CA PRO A 178 12.65 -4.39 0.84
C PRO A 178 13.62 -4.27 -0.33
N GLU A 179 13.42 -3.34 -1.26
CA GLU A 179 14.29 -3.18 -2.42
C GLU A 179 14.21 -1.82 -3.10
N PHE A 180 15.25 -1.45 -3.83
CA PHE A 180 15.21 -0.33 -4.76
C PHE A 180 15.99 -0.67 -6.04
N TYR A 181 15.69 0.09 -7.08
CA TYR A 181 16.29 0.04 -8.40
C TYR A 181 16.94 1.38 -8.71
N ILE A 182 18.05 1.35 -9.43
CA ILE A 182 18.65 2.52 -10.05
C ILE A 182 19.02 2.19 -11.49
N GLY A 183 18.77 3.15 -12.38
CA GLY A 183 19.21 3.11 -13.75
C GLY A 183 20.71 2.88 -13.85
N SER A 184 21.10 1.82 -14.56
CA SER A 184 22.51 1.48 -14.79
C SER A 184 23.33 2.60 -15.47
N SER A 185 22.65 3.53 -16.16
CA SER A 185 23.28 4.69 -16.79
C SER A 185 23.49 5.88 -15.84
N VAL A 186 22.81 5.95 -14.69
CA VAL A 186 22.77 7.16 -13.85
C VAL A 186 24.17 7.50 -13.31
N ALA A 187 24.76 6.58 -12.53
CA ALA A 187 26.07 6.81 -11.91
C ALA A 187 27.20 6.86 -12.95
N SER A 188 27.07 6.11 -14.05
CA SER A 188 28.08 6.05 -15.12
C SER A 188 28.05 7.28 -16.02
N SER A 189 26.89 7.91 -16.22
CA SER A 189 26.72 9.09 -17.09
C SER A 189 26.89 10.40 -16.33
N TYR A 190 26.43 10.47 -15.08
CA TYR A 190 26.41 11.71 -14.29
C TYR A 190 27.39 11.71 -13.11
N GLY A 191 28.07 10.58 -12.88
CA GLY A 191 29.10 10.43 -11.86
C GLY A 191 28.55 9.96 -10.50
N THR A 192 29.48 9.55 -9.63
CA THR A 192 29.18 8.93 -8.33
C THR A 192 28.35 9.82 -7.40
N GLN A 193 28.48 11.16 -7.50
CA GLN A 193 27.72 12.10 -6.68
C GLN A 193 26.23 12.07 -6.99
N VAL A 194 25.88 12.13 -8.27
CA VAL A 194 24.49 12.04 -8.74
C VAL A 194 23.95 10.63 -8.50
N GLY A 195 24.75 9.59 -8.77
CA GLY A 195 24.36 8.22 -8.44
C GLY A 195 24.06 8.03 -6.95
N ALA A 196 24.87 8.59 -6.06
CA ALA A 196 24.65 8.51 -4.62
C ALA A 196 23.39 9.28 -4.20
N HIS A 197 23.15 10.46 -4.80
CA HIS A 197 21.93 11.23 -4.57
C HIS A 197 20.66 10.42 -4.90
N VAL A 198 20.61 9.76 -6.06
CA VAL A 198 19.47 8.93 -6.45
C VAL A 198 19.29 7.75 -5.49
N ILE A 199 20.38 7.08 -5.09
CA ILE A 199 20.30 6.00 -4.08
C ILE A 199 19.81 6.53 -2.73
N GLU A 200 20.26 7.71 -2.31
CA GLU A 200 19.84 8.33 -1.05
C GLU A 200 18.34 8.67 -1.05
N HIS A 201 17.85 9.14 -2.19
CA HIS A 201 16.45 9.41 -2.47
C HIS A 201 15.60 8.13 -2.37
N GLU A 202 15.97 7.07 -3.08
CA GLU A 202 15.26 5.79 -3.04
C GLU A 202 15.23 5.17 -1.63
N LEU A 203 16.35 5.26 -0.92
CA LEU A 203 16.40 4.84 0.49
C LEU A 203 15.48 5.69 1.37
N GLY A 204 15.24 6.96 1.00
CA GLY A 204 14.30 7.85 1.66
C GLY A 204 12.87 7.34 1.56
N HIS A 205 12.44 6.92 0.37
CA HIS A 205 11.15 6.25 0.18
C HIS A 205 11.06 4.95 0.97
N CYS A 206 12.11 4.11 0.93
CA CYS A 206 12.16 2.87 1.71
C CYS A 206 11.94 3.07 3.21
N ILE A 207 12.14 4.29 3.73
CA ILE A 207 11.94 4.67 5.12
C ILE A 207 10.81 5.72 5.29
N GLY A 208 9.93 5.89 4.30
CA GLY A 208 8.66 6.60 4.47
C GLY A 208 8.66 8.07 4.08
N PHE A 209 9.73 8.60 3.49
CA PHE A 209 9.68 9.95 2.91
C PHE A 209 8.91 9.95 1.60
N ARG A 210 8.11 11.00 1.39
CA ARG A 210 7.42 11.28 0.13
C ARG A 210 8.05 12.51 -0.51
N HIS A 211 7.84 12.69 -1.81
CA HIS A 211 8.32 13.87 -2.52
C HIS A 211 7.95 15.19 -1.85
N THR A 212 8.94 16.08 -1.80
CA THR A 212 8.77 17.40 -1.18
C THR A 212 8.05 18.37 -2.12
N ASP A 213 8.20 18.16 -3.43
CA ASP A 213 7.46 18.84 -4.49
C ASP A 213 6.32 17.99 -5.06
N TYR A 214 5.80 17.03 -4.27
CA TYR A 214 4.71 16.16 -4.72
C TYR A 214 3.55 16.96 -5.34
N TYR A 215 3.26 18.16 -4.83
CA TYR A 215 2.13 18.99 -5.27
C TYR A 215 2.39 19.71 -6.60
N ASN A 216 3.65 19.81 -7.00
CA ASN A 216 4.09 20.40 -8.25
C ASN A 216 5.49 19.91 -8.64
N ARG A 217 5.52 18.76 -9.29
CA ARG A 217 6.78 18.14 -9.73
C ARG A 217 7.56 18.98 -10.73
N SER A 218 6.92 19.94 -11.41
CA SER A 218 7.63 20.85 -12.32
C SER A 218 8.69 21.70 -11.61
N ILE A 219 8.64 21.81 -10.27
CA ILE A 219 9.66 22.49 -9.46
C ILE A 219 11.02 21.80 -9.61
N SER A 220 11.07 20.46 -9.55
CA SER A 220 12.32 19.71 -9.74
C SER A 220 12.49 19.19 -11.17
N CYS A 221 11.40 18.71 -11.79
CA CYS A 221 11.41 18.05 -13.09
C CYS A 221 11.33 19.02 -14.29
N GLY A 222 10.88 20.26 -14.07
CA GLY A 222 10.46 21.15 -15.16
C GLY A 222 9.19 20.67 -15.87
N GLY A 223 8.80 21.34 -16.96
CA GLY A 223 7.63 20.93 -17.76
C GLY A 223 6.28 21.33 -17.17
N ALA A 224 5.23 20.58 -17.50
CA ALA A 224 3.87 20.85 -17.02
C ALA A 224 3.73 20.46 -15.55
N GLN A 225 2.94 21.22 -14.78
CA GLN A 225 2.64 20.89 -13.40
C GLN A 225 1.88 19.57 -13.33
N THR A 226 2.45 18.60 -12.63
CA THR A 226 1.76 17.40 -12.17
C THR A 226 1.83 17.34 -10.64
N ASN A 227 0.77 16.80 -10.04
CA ASN A 227 0.54 16.79 -8.61
C ASN A 227 0.28 15.35 -8.18
N GLU A 228 1.13 14.77 -7.35
CA GLU A 228 1.05 13.41 -6.82
C GLU A 228 -0.06 13.24 -5.76
N GLY A 229 -0.79 14.27 -5.35
CA GLY A 229 -1.99 14.11 -4.52
C GLY A 229 -2.37 15.25 -3.58
N ALA A 230 -3.44 15.05 -2.82
CA ALA A 230 -3.90 15.98 -1.80
C ALA A 230 -3.05 15.88 -0.50
N ALA A 231 -2.90 16.99 0.22
CA ALA A 231 -2.03 17.14 1.40
C ALA A 231 -2.61 16.53 2.70
N ASP A 232 -3.84 16.04 2.65
CA ASP A 232 -4.68 15.68 3.78
C ASP A 232 -4.80 14.16 3.99
N VAL A 233 -4.39 13.35 3.02
CA VAL A 233 -4.30 11.89 3.15
C VAL A 233 -2.94 11.40 2.64
N GLY A 234 -2.24 10.55 3.41
CA GLY A 234 -0.95 9.95 3.01
C GLY A 234 0.27 10.90 2.89
N ALA A 235 0.12 12.22 3.07
CA ALA A 235 1.19 13.22 3.07
C ALA A 235 1.20 14.01 4.40
N VAL A 236 1.95 13.55 5.39
CA VAL A 236 2.03 14.20 6.71
C VAL A 236 3.21 15.17 6.76
N TRP A 237 2.93 16.43 7.10
CA TRP A 237 3.99 17.42 7.29
C TRP A 237 4.88 17.13 8.48
N ILE A 238 6.19 17.39 8.31
CA ILE A 238 7.14 17.39 9.41
C ILE A 238 7.38 18.82 9.91
N SER A 239 6.98 19.10 11.15
CA SER A 239 7.18 20.41 11.78
C SER A 239 8.66 20.83 11.75
N GLY A 240 8.92 22.09 11.42
CA GLY A 240 10.28 22.65 11.34
C GLY A 240 10.94 22.57 9.96
N THR A 241 10.27 21.98 8.96
CA THR A 241 10.72 22.02 7.55
C THR A 241 9.99 23.12 6.77
N PRO A 242 10.55 23.57 5.61
CA PRO A 242 9.86 24.48 4.71
C PRO A 242 8.48 23.96 4.30
N THR A 243 7.58 24.92 4.07
CA THR A 243 6.24 24.69 3.53
C THR A 243 6.22 24.70 2.00
N SER A 244 7.29 25.15 1.35
CA SER A 244 7.44 25.12 -0.11
C SER A 244 8.67 24.34 -0.54
N ALA A 245 8.55 23.54 -1.59
CA ALA A 245 9.69 23.00 -2.31
C ALA A 245 10.35 24.06 -3.20
N VAL A 246 11.66 23.93 -3.34
CA VAL A 246 12.47 24.68 -4.30
C VAL A 246 13.30 23.70 -5.10
N HIS A 247 13.69 24.07 -6.31
CA HIS A 247 14.57 23.26 -7.13
C HIS A 247 15.90 22.97 -6.39
N ASN A 248 16.28 21.69 -6.28
CA ASN A 248 17.41 21.22 -5.47
C ASN A 248 17.32 21.57 -3.96
N GLY A 249 16.11 21.77 -3.46
CA GLY A 249 15.85 22.13 -2.06
C GLY A 249 15.83 20.94 -1.11
N SER A 250 15.77 19.72 -1.64
CA SER A 250 15.76 18.47 -0.88
C SER A 250 16.34 17.34 -1.71
N ILE A 251 16.90 16.33 -1.02
CA ILE A 251 17.22 15.05 -1.65
C ILE A 251 15.95 14.31 -2.09
N ILE A 252 14.81 14.56 -1.46
CA ILE A 252 13.51 13.96 -1.79
C ILE A 252 12.71 14.89 -2.72
N ASN A 253 13.37 15.59 -3.64
CA ASN A 253 12.70 16.21 -4.78
C ASN A 253 12.41 15.13 -5.85
N SER A 254 11.26 15.20 -6.51
CA SER A 254 10.80 14.16 -7.47
C SER A 254 11.73 13.92 -8.65
N CYS A 255 12.55 14.91 -9.02
CA CYS A 255 13.56 14.74 -10.06
C CYS A 255 14.93 15.23 -9.59
N TYR A 256 15.94 14.45 -9.95
CA TYR A 256 17.34 14.84 -9.84
C TYR A 256 17.82 15.53 -11.14
N ASN A 257 18.97 16.18 -11.07
CA ASN A 257 19.63 16.76 -12.24
C ASN A 257 21.16 16.64 -12.12
N THR A 258 21.88 17.18 -13.10
CA THR A 258 23.34 17.09 -13.14
C THR A 258 24.05 17.85 -12.01
N ALA A 259 23.36 18.77 -11.33
CA ALA A 259 23.89 19.46 -10.14
C ALA A 259 23.55 18.74 -8.83
N SER A 260 22.73 17.68 -8.85
CA SER A 260 22.43 16.86 -7.68
C SER A 260 23.70 16.25 -7.10
N ASN A 261 23.91 16.43 -5.80
CA ASN A 261 25.16 16.08 -5.13
C ASN A 261 25.00 15.19 -3.90
N GLY A 262 23.77 14.86 -3.51
CA GLY A 262 23.48 14.02 -2.32
C GLY A 262 23.97 14.66 -1.02
N VAL A 263 24.01 15.98 -0.94
CA VAL A 263 24.27 16.69 0.32
C VAL A 263 22.95 16.97 1.00
N TRP A 264 22.75 16.40 2.19
CA TRP A 264 21.57 16.65 3.02
C TRP A 264 21.40 18.14 3.29
N THR A 265 20.23 18.66 2.96
CA THR A 265 19.85 20.03 3.30
C THR A 265 19.46 20.12 4.78
N SER A 266 19.41 21.32 5.34
CA SER A 266 18.95 21.50 6.74
C SER A 266 17.53 21.01 6.95
N SER A 267 16.67 21.11 5.93
CA SER A 267 15.32 20.54 5.92
C SER A 267 15.33 19.02 5.99
N ASP A 268 16.14 18.36 5.16
CA ASP A 268 16.24 16.89 5.17
C ASP A 268 16.76 16.39 6.53
N VAL A 269 17.78 17.05 7.08
CA VAL A 269 18.34 16.71 8.40
C VAL A 269 17.30 16.89 9.51
N THR A 270 16.51 17.96 9.46
CA THR A 270 15.42 18.22 10.42
C THR A 270 14.39 17.10 10.36
N ALA A 271 13.95 16.77 9.15
CA ALA A 271 12.95 15.74 8.90
C ALA A 271 13.43 14.36 9.39
N MET A 272 14.66 13.99 9.06
CA MET A 272 15.28 12.73 9.47
C MET A 272 15.52 12.65 10.98
N THR A 273 15.95 13.76 11.60
CA THR A 273 16.17 13.83 13.05
C THR A 273 14.86 13.60 13.79
N CYS A 274 13.82 14.29 13.34
CA CYS A 274 12.49 14.27 13.92
C CYS A 274 11.85 12.87 13.89
N LEU A 275 12.06 12.11 12.81
CA LEU A 275 11.53 10.75 12.67
C LEU A 275 12.41 9.69 13.32
N TYR A 276 13.72 9.76 13.10
CA TYR A 276 14.60 8.62 13.29
C TYR A 276 15.76 8.86 14.24
N LYS A 277 15.82 10.02 14.92
CA LYS A 277 16.83 10.31 15.95
C LYS A 277 16.21 10.63 17.29
N ASP A 278 15.32 11.63 17.35
CA ASP A 278 14.61 11.98 18.58
C ASP A 278 13.18 11.43 18.64
N GLY A 279 12.60 11.05 17.48
CA GLY A 279 11.25 10.51 17.38
C GLY A 279 10.13 11.51 17.69
N SER A 280 10.43 12.82 17.71
CA SER A 280 9.53 13.89 18.14
C SER A 280 8.33 14.12 17.23
N CYS A 281 8.37 13.68 15.97
CA CYS A 281 7.25 13.72 15.03
C CYS A 281 7.00 12.39 14.31
N ALA A 282 7.62 11.31 14.79
CA ALA A 282 7.26 9.98 14.34
C ALA A 282 5.78 9.73 14.71
N PRO A 283 4.93 9.29 13.76
CA PRO A 283 3.61 8.82 14.13
C PRO A 283 3.79 7.63 15.08
N PRO A 284 2.82 7.37 15.98
CA PRO A 284 2.84 6.12 16.73
C PRO A 284 2.95 4.97 15.72
N PRO A 285 3.86 3.99 15.93
CA PRO A 285 4.04 2.90 14.98
C PRO A 285 2.70 2.18 14.75
N PRO A 286 2.40 1.72 13.52
CA PRO A 286 1.19 0.96 13.26
C PRO A 286 1.05 -0.20 14.26
N PRO A 287 -0.15 -0.47 14.80
CA PRO A 287 -0.33 -1.55 15.75
C PRO A 287 0.10 -2.89 15.13
N THR A 288 0.96 -3.63 15.82
CA THR A 288 1.31 -4.98 15.38
C THR A 288 0.22 -5.95 15.81
N TYR A 289 -0.63 -6.37 14.87
CA TYR A 289 -1.71 -7.33 15.11
C TYR A 289 -1.21 -8.77 15.26
N ASN A 290 -0.60 -9.08 16.40
CA ASN A 290 -0.01 -10.38 16.72
C ASN A 290 -0.92 -11.30 17.55
N VAL A 291 -2.10 -10.82 17.98
CA VAL A 291 -3.08 -11.61 18.71
C VAL A 291 -4.21 -12.02 17.77
N ASN A 292 -4.39 -13.32 17.56
CA ASN A 292 -5.60 -13.83 16.90
C ASN A 292 -6.74 -13.92 17.94
N VAL A 293 -7.76 -13.07 17.80
CA VAL A 293 -8.93 -13.06 18.68
C VAL A 293 -9.96 -14.08 18.21
N ALA A 294 -10.24 -14.12 16.91
CA ALA A 294 -11.14 -15.10 16.31
C ALA A 294 -10.86 -15.29 14.81
N THR A 295 -11.19 -16.47 14.29
CA THR A 295 -11.17 -16.78 12.85
C THR A 295 -12.38 -17.63 12.48
N TYR A 296 -13.12 -17.22 11.45
CA TYR A 296 -14.28 -17.92 10.90
C TYR A 296 -14.01 -18.26 9.44
N ASN A 297 -13.86 -19.54 9.13
CA ASN A 297 -13.58 -20.01 7.77
C ASN A 297 -14.87 -20.39 7.03
N ASN A 298 -14.80 -20.45 5.70
CA ASN A 298 -15.85 -21.00 4.83
C ASN A 298 -17.22 -20.33 4.98
N GLN A 299 -17.25 -19.01 5.17
CA GLN A 299 -18.47 -18.23 5.29
C GLN A 299 -19.06 -17.97 3.89
N SER A 300 -20.39 -18.05 3.78
CA SER A 300 -21.09 -17.87 2.51
C SER A 300 -22.42 -17.14 2.74
N ALA A 301 -22.79 -16.24 1.85
CA ALA A 301 -24.06 -15.54 1.89
C ALA A 301 -24.55 -15.16 0.50
N SER A 302 -25.88 -15.23 0.31
CA SER A 302 -26.53 -14.70 -0.89
C SER A 302 -26.65 -13.17 -0.85
N LYS A 303 -26.80 -12.55 -2.03
CA LYS A 303 -26.98 -11.10 -2.18
C LYS A 303 -27.96 -10.51 -1.16
N THR A 304 -27.61 -9.37 -0.58
CA THR A 304 -28.31 -8.61 0.46
C THR A 304 -28.35 -9.23 1.87
N LYS A 305 -27.87 -10.47 2.05
CA LYS A 305 -27.84 -11.09 3.38
C LYS A 305 -26.68 -10.56 4.21
N THR A 306 -26.84 -10.64 5.53
CA THR A 306 -25.83 -10.22 6.50
C THR A 306 -25.47 -11.38 7.41
N ILE A 307 -24.19 -11.50 7.74
CA ILE A 307 -23.65 -12.39 8.77
C ILE A 307 -23.11 -11.51 9.89
N LYS A 308 -23.28 -11.94 11.13
CA LYS A 308 -22.93 -11.16 12.32
C LYS A 308 -21.97 -11.93 13.22
N TYR A 309 -20.93 -11.27 13.72
CA TYR A 309 -19.93 -11.84 14.63
C TYR A 309 -19.72 -10.94 15.87
N GLY A 310 -19.32 -11.55 16.98
CA GLY A 310 -19.10 -10.88 18.26
C GLY A 310 -20.26 -11.03 19.25
N PRO A 311 -20.26 -10.30 20.37
CA PRO A 311 -19.31 -9.23 20.72
C PRO A 311 -17.88 -9.70 20.98
N PHE A 312 -16.88 -8.89 20.60
CA PHE A 312 -15.46 -9.08 20.92
C PHE A 312 -14.99 -8.01 21.91
N SER A 313 -14.48 -8.40 23.07
CA SER A 313 -13.98 -7.45 24.07
C SER A 313 -12.66 -6.81 23.58
N ALA A 314 -12.59 -5.47 23.65
CA ALA A 314 -11.42 -4.70 23.23
C ALA A 314 -10.59 -4.13 24.38
N ALA A 315 -11.09 -4.20 25.61
CA ALA A 315 -10.58 -3.42 26.75
C ALA A 315 -9.14 -3.76 27.17
N GLN A 316 -8.59 -4.88 26.71
CA GLN A 316 -7.26 -5.37 27.03
C GLN A 316 -6.24 -5.19 25.89
N TYR A 317 -6.65 -4.61 24.77
CA TYR A 317 -5.84 -4.47 23.56
C TYR A 317 -5.59 -3.00 23.24
N SER A 318 -4.47 -2.71 22.59
CA SER A 318 -4.08 -1.36 22.13
C SER A 318 -4.64 -1.01 20.75
N ALA A 319 -5.10 -1.99 19.98
CA ALA A 319 -5.90 -1.81 18.76
C ALA A 319 -6.59 -3.13 18.36
N MET A 320 -7.63 -3.07 17.53
CA MET A 320 -8.25 -4.24 16.89
C MET A 320 -8.32 -4.09 15.36
N ARG A 321 -8.11 -5.20 14.65
CA ARG A 321 -8.28 -5.31 13.20
C ARG A 321 -9.30 -6.38 12.87
N PHE A 322 -10.17 -6.05 11.92
CA PHE A 322 -11.21 -6.91 11.40
C PHE A 322 -10.96 -7.04 9.90
N SER A 323 -10.90 -8.27 9.39
CA SER A 323 -10.67 -8.48 7.98
C SER A 323 -11.50 -9.62 7.43
N THR A 324 -11.86 -9.49 6.16
CA THR A 324 -12.43 -10.55 5.36
C THR A 324 -11.44 -10.91 4.25
N THR A 325 -11.39 -12.19 3.90
CA THR A 325 -10.56 -12.67 2.79
C THR A 325 -11.33 -13.71 2.01
N GLY A 326 -11.55 -13.46 0.72
CA GLY A 326 -12.34 -14.31 -0.16
C GLY A 326 -11.96 -14.09 -1.61
N ALA A 327 -12.01 -15.16 -2.39
CA ALA A 327 -11.66 -15.12 -3.81
C ALA A 327 -12.81 -14.62 -4.70
N ASN A 328 -14.05 -14.57 -4.22
CA ASN A 328 -15.23 -14.28 -5.04
C ASN A 328 -16.27 -13.46 -4.28
N GLY A 329 -17.09 -12.70 -5.01
CA GLY A 329 -18.21 -11.94 -4.47
C GLY A 329 -17.80 -10.59 -3.87
N ASP A 330 -18.78 -9.90 -3.31
CA ASP A 330 -18.64 -8.56 -2.74
C ASP A 330 -19.23 -8.56 -1.32
N ALA A 331 -18.34 -8.51 -0.33
CA ALA A 331 -18.63 -8.76 1.07
C ALA A 331 -18.20 -7.56 1.93
N ASP A 332 -19.03 -6.53 1.95
CA ASP A 332 -18.84 -5.35 2.79
C ASP A 332 -18.68 -5.70 4.28
N LEU A 333 -17.67 -5.13 4.91
CA LEU A 333 -17.38 -5.24 6.34
C LEU A 333 -17.81 -3.96 7.08
N TYR A 334 -18.62 -4.11 8.12
CA TYR A 334 -18.99 -3.04 9.02
C TYR A 334 -18.73 -3.46 10.47
N VAL A 335 -18.16 -2.56 11.27
CA VAL A 335 -17.81 -2.81 12.67
C VAL A 335 -18.31 -1.66 13.53
N ARG A 336 -18.86 -1.95 14.70
CA ARG A 336 -19.29 -0.93 15.65
C ARG A 336 -19.05 -1.33 17.10
N VAL A 337 -18.60 -0.39 17.92
CA VAL A 337 -18.50 -0.58 19.38
C VAL A 337 -19.88 -0.45 20.05
N GLY A 338 -20.17 -1.36 20.98
CA GLY A 338 -21.32 -1.28 21.90
C GLY A 338 -22.68 -1.62 21.30
N ALA A 339 -22.80 -1.75 19.98
CA ALA A 339 -24.03 -2.16 19.30
C ALA A 339 -23.74 -2.78 17.94
N TRP A 340 -24.70 -3.52 17.38
CA TRP A 340 -24.60 -4.00 16.00
C TRP A 340 -24.49 -2.82 15.01
N PRO A 341 -23.56 -2.86 14.05
CA PRO A 341 -23.44 -1.86 13.00
C PRO A 341 -24.64 -1.91 12.05
N THR A 342 -24.87 -0.78 11.37
CA THR A 342 -25.71 -0.69 10.16
C THR A 342 -24.83 -0.20 9.00
N THR A 343 -25.37 -0.18 7.78
CA THR A 343 -24.65 0.36 6.60
C THR A 343 -24.47 1.88 6.64
N THR A 344 -25.04 2.57 7.64
CA THR A 344 -24.96 4.02 7.81
C THR A 344 -24.49 4.42 9.21
N THR A 345 -24.25 3.45 10.10
CA THR A 345 -23.85 3.70 11.48
C THR A 345 -22.89 2.61 11.91
N TYR A 346 -21.61 2.95 11.88
CA TYR A 346 -20.48 2.08 12.17
C TYR A 346 -19.38 2.89 12.85
N THR A 347 -18.48 2.20 13.55
CA THR A 347 -17.22 2.77 14.04
C THR A 347 -16.18 2.75 12.94
N CYS A 348 -16.11 1.65 12.19
CA CYS A 348 -15.26 1.54 11.02
C CYS A 348 -15.97 0.63 10.00
N ALA A 349 -15.76 0.86 8.71
CA ALA A 349 -16.26 -0.01 7.65
C ALA A 349 -15.28 -0.05 6.46
N SER A 350 -15.36 -1.13 5.68
CA SER A 350 -14.69 -1.28 4.39
C SER A 350 -15.70 -1.96 3.47
N ALA A 351 -16.07 -1.28 2.39
CA ALA A 351 -17.14 -1.68 1.46
C ALA A 351 -16.68 -1.45 0.02
N GLY A 352 -15.50 -1.99 -0.30
CA GLY A 352 -14.98 -2.01 -1.66
C GLY A 352 -15.77 -2.98 -2.54
N ALA A 353 -15.51 -3.01 -3.84
CA ALA A 353 -16.21 -3.91 -4.76
C ALA A 353 -15.73 -5.38 -4.68
N SER A 354 -15.18 -5.81 -3.53
CA SER A 354 -14.55 -7.12 -3.34
C SER A 354 -14.99 -7.78 -2.03
N SER A 355 -14.49 -8.99 -1.77
CA SER A 355 -14.66 -9.66 -0.48
C SER A 355 -13.46 -9.54 0.46
N ASN A 356 -12.46 -8.72 0.09
CA ASN A 356 -11.20 -8.57 0.80
C ASN A 356 -11.15 -7.24 1.55
N GLU A 357 -12.03 -7.12 2.54
CA GLU A 357 -12.21 -5.91 3.32
C GLU A 357 -11.31 -5.92 4.56
N SER A 358 -10.86 -4.75 4.98
CA SER A 358 -10.06 -4.61 6.22
C SER A 358 -10.44 -3.32 6.92
N CYS A 359 -10.55 -3.38 8.23
CA CYS A 359 -11.01 -2.29 9.05
C CYS A 359 -10.31 -2.32 10.40
N GLU A 360 -9.76 -1.18 10.82
CA GLU A 360 -9.08 -1.05 12.11
C GLU A 360 -9.89 -0.14 13.03
N ALA A 361 -9.88 -0.47 14.32
CA ALA A 361 -10.57 0.32 15.32
C ALA A 361 -9.71 0.46 16.58
N ASN A 362 -9.61 1.70 17.06
CA ASN A 362 -8.90 2.03 18.30
C ASN A 362 -9.59 1.40 19.53
N PRO A 363 -8.91 1.17 20.66
CA PRO A 363 -9.53 0.59 21.84
C PRO A 363 -10.63 1.51 22.36
N ALA A 364 -11.84 1.00 22.42
CA ALA A 364 -12.97 1.66 23.05
C ALA A 364 -13.39 0.87 24.29
N SER A 365 -13.88 1.58 25.31
CA SER A 365 -14.50 0.92 26.47
C SER A 365 -15.79 0.22 26.01
N GLY A 366 -15.70 -1.06 25.69
CA GLY A 366 -16.82 -1.83 25.19
C GLY A 366 -16.39 -3.05 24.37
N SER A 367 -17.37 -3.64 23.69
CA SER A 367 -17.15 -4.75 22.78
C SER A 367 -17.50 -4.36 21.36
N TYR A 368 -16.71 -4.85 20.40
CA TYR A 368 -16.96 -4.69 18.98
C TYR A 368 -17.93 -5.73 18.45
N TYR A 369 -18.85 -5.27 17.62
CA TYR A 369 -19.81 -6.09 16.88
C TYR A 369 -19.50 -5.94 15.39
N VAL A 370 -19.40 -7.07 14.71
CA VAL A 370 -19.01 -7.13 13.30
C VAL A 370 -20.19 -7.61 12.48
N MET A 371 -20.45 -6.95 11.35
CA MET A 371 -21.42 -7.37 10.34
C MET A 371 -20.72 -7.44 8.99
N VAL A 372 -20.87 -8.59 8.33
CA VAL A 372 -20.52 -8.73 6.91
C VAL A 372 -21.80 -8.72 6.11
N LYS A 373 -21.90 -7.86 5.10
CA LYS A 373 -23.07 -7.76 4.22
C LYS A 373 -22.66 -8.19 2.81
N ALA A 374 -23.42 -9.12 2.23
CA ALA A 374 -23.26 -9.54 0.85
C ALA A 374 -23.84 -8.46 -0.08
N TYR A 375 -23.02 -7.53 -0.59
CA TYR A 375 -23.45 -6.66 -1.68
C TYR A 375 -23.67 -7.47 -2.96
N ALA A 376 -22.82 -8.46 -3.20
CA ALA A 376 -23.02 -9.59 -4.11
C ALA A 376 -22.89 -10.92 -3.34
N ALA A 377 -23.37 -12.03 -3.92
CA ALA A 377 -23.23 -13.32 -3.27
C ALA A 377 -21.75 -13.72 -3.17
N PHE A 378 -21.35 -14.31 -2.04
CA PHE A 378 -19.97 -14.79 -1.81
C PHE A 378 -19.98 -16.18 -1.17
N SER A 379 -18.87 -16.91 -1.32
CA SER A 379 -18.64 -18.20 -0.69
C SER A 379 -17.17 -18.43 -0.34
N GLY A 380 -16.91 -19.27 0.66
CA GLY A 380 -15.55 -19.59 1.08
C GLY A 380 -14.81 -18.45 1.81
N LEU A 381 -15.54 -17.42 2.27
CA LEU A 381 -14.98 -16.25 2.92
C LEU A 381 -14.37 -16.61 4.28
N THR A 382 -13.18 -16.08 4.55
CA THR A 382 -12.56 -16.12 5.88
C THR A 382 -12.72 -14.78 6.55
N VAL A 383 -13.23 -14.76 7.79
CA VAL A 383 -13.31 -13.55 8.61
C VAL A 383 -12.33 -13.68 9.77
N LYS A 384 -11.43 -12.72 9.94
CA LYS A 384 -10.47 -12.67 11.04
C LYS A 384 -10.72 -11.46 11.93
N VAL A 385 -10.51 -11.68 13.22
CA VAL A 385 -10.44 -10.64 14.24
C VAL A 385 -9.10 -10.78 14.91
N GLU A 386 -8.30 -9.72 14.82
CA GLU A 386 -6.94 -9.66 15.34
C GLU A 386 -6.80 -8.45 16.25
N ALA A 387 -5.82 -8.48 17.13
CA ALA A 387 -5.57 -7.40 18.08
C ALA A 387 -4.07 -7.16 18.28
N ALA A 388 -3.75 -5.94 18.70
CA ALA A 388 -2.42 -5.54 19.15
C ALA A 388 -2.42 -5.42 20.69
N ASN A 389 -1.28 -5.75 21.31
CA ASN A 389 -1.09 -5.63 22.77
C ASN A 389 -0.71 -4.21 23.19
#